data_AF-A0A7W2QWU5-F1
#
_entry.id   AF-A0A7W2QWU5-F1
#
_cell.length_a   1.000
_cell.length_b   1.000
_cell.length_c   1.000
_cell.angle_alpha   90.00
_cell.angle_beta   90.00
_cell.angle_gamma   90.00
#
_symmetry.space_group_name_H-M   'P 1'
#
loop_
_entity.id
_entity.type
_entity.pdbx_description
1 polymer ?
#
loop_
_entity_poly.entity_id
_entity_poly.type
_entity_poly.pdbx_seq_one_letter_code
_entity_poly.pdbx_strand_id
1 'polypeptide(L)' 'MSNEYEHTRALGISFNAADFHSLNYHARKHKMPVKEFIEWAMRCYVKSMRAEEQKRAK' A
#
# COMPACT_ATOMS: atom_id res chain seq x y z
N MET A 1 -20.20 13.01 16.71
CA MET A 1 -18.89 12.66 16.13
C MET A 1 -18.99 12.91 14.64
N SER A 2 -18.61 14.11 14.22
CA SER A 2 -18.60 14.47 12.80
C SER A 2 -17.48 13.68 12.14
N ASN A 3 -17.85 12.67 11.35
CA ASN A 3 -16.92 11.91 10.53
C ASN A 3 -16.60 12.81 9.33
N GLU A 4 -15.79 13.85 9.56
CA GLU A 4 -15.24 14.67 8.50
C GLU A 4 -14.37 13.74 7.66
N TYR A 5 -14.93 13.31 6.53
CA TYR A 5 -14.22 12.59 5.49
C TYR A 5 -13.22 13.59 4.92
N GLU A 6 -12.05 13.70 5.55
CA GLU A 6 -10.97 14.56 5.09
C GLU A 6 -10.68 14.21 3.63
N HIS A 7 -11.02 15.14 2.74
CA HIS A 7 -10.55 15.18 1.35
C HIS A 7 -9.04 15.47 1.33
N THR A 8 -8.25 14.59 1.96
CA THR A 8 -6.92 14.31 1.43
C THR A 8 -7.14 13.90 -0.03
N ARG A 9 -6.29 14.36 -0.95
CA ARG A 9 -6.29 13.95 -2.36
C ARG A 9 -5.98 12.45 -2.45
N ALA A 10 -6.90 11.61 -1.98
CA ALA A 10 -6.80 10.18 -1.99
C ALA A 10 -6.93 9.76 -3.43
N LEU A 11 -5.84 9.25 -3.99
CA LEU A 11 -5.89 8.60 -5.29
C LEU A 11 -6.85 7.42 -5.16
N GLY A 12 -7.94 7.42 -5.93
CA GLY A 12 -8.84 6.28 -5.99
C GLY A 12 -8.11 5.12 -6.67
N ILE A 13 -7.81 4.06 -5.91
CA ILE A 13 -7.22 2.83 -6.45
C ILE A 13 -8.34 1.79 -6.54
N SER A 14 -8.59 1.30 -7.76
CA SER A 14 -9.54 0.22 -8.01
C SER A 14 -8.81 -1.12 -8.09
N PHE A 15 -9.47 -2.15 -7.58
CA PHE A 15 -9.01 -3.54 -7.65
C PHE A 15 -10.13 -4.38 -8.25
N ASN A 16 -9.77 -5.42 -8.99
CA ASN A 16 -10.72 -6.50 -9.24
C ASN A 16 -10.93 -7.32 -7.94
N ALA A 17 -11.92 -8.20 -7.94
CA ALA A 17 -12.29 -8.97 -6.75
C ALA A 17 -11.16 -9.90 -6.27
N ALA A 18 -10.40 -10.52 -7.18
CA ALA A 18 -9.33 -11.45 -6.85
C ALA A 18 -8.13 -10.74 -6.21
N ASP A 19 -7.75 -9.59 -6.76
CA ASP A 19 -6.66 -8.76 -6.24
C ASP A 19 -7.03 -8.18 -4.87
N PHE A 20 -8.27 -7.71 -4.71
CA PHE A 20 -8.75 -7.22 -3.42
C PHE A 20 -8.79 -8.33 -2.37
N HIS A 21 -9.17 -9.56 -2.74
CA HIS A 21 -9.15 -10.70 -1.82
C HIS A 21 -7.72 -11.02 -1.35
N SER A 22 -6.77 -11.03 -2.29
CA SER A 22 -5.36 -11.28 -2.01
C SER A 22 -4.77 -10.19 -1.11
N LEU A 23 -5.09 -8.92 -1.38
CA LEU A 23 -4.72 -7.79 -0.54
C LEU A 23 -5.21 -7.96 0.91
N ASN A 24 -6.49 -8.33 1.09
CA ASN A 24 -7.07 -8.59 2.41
C ASN A 24 -6.41 -9.78 3.12
N TYR A 25 -6.04 -10.83 2.39
CA TYR A 25 -5.30 -11.95 2.96
C TYR A 25 -3.95 -11.51 3.54
N HIS A 26 -3.17 -10.73 2.77
CA HIS A 26 -1.87 -10.26 3.22
C HIS A 26 -1.97 -9.24 4.36
N ALA A 27 -2.90 -8.28 4.29
CA ALA A 27 -3.11 -7.31 5.36
C ALA A 27 -3.40 -8.01 6.71
N ARG A 28 -4.25 -9.06 6.69
CA ARG A 28 -4.55 -9.89 7.88
C ARG A 28 -3.31 -10.63 8.39
N LYS A 29 -2.52 -11.22 7.50
CA LYS A 29 -1.27 -11.92 7.87
C LYS A 29 -0.28 -10.99 8.58
N HIS A 30 -0.25 -9.72 8.19
CA HIS A 30 0.58 -8.68 8.81
C HIS A 30 -0.09 -8.00 10.02
N LYS A 31 -1.31 -8.38 10.40
CA LYS A 31 -2.11 -7.77 11.48
C LYS A 31 -2.29 -6.26 11.31
N MET A 32 -2.46 -5.82 10.06
CA MET A 32 -2.64 -4.40 9.71
C MET A 32 -4.00 -4.19 9.01
N PRO A 33 -4.67 -3.05 9.25
CA PRO A 33 -5.74 -2.58 8.38
C PRO A 33 -5.28 -2.47 6.92
N VAL A 34 -6.16 -2.73 5.96
CA VAL A 34 -5.81 -2.74 4.52
C VAL A 34 -5.15 -1.43 4.07
N LYS A 35 -5.67 -0.28 4.52
CA LYS A 35 -5.09 1.03 4.21
C LYS A 35 -3.63 1.12 4.67
N GLU A 36 -3.36 0.81 5.93
CA GLU A 36 -2.01 0.86 6.51
C GLU A 36 -1.07 -0.15 5.84
N PHE A 37 -1.60 -1.33 5.49
CA PHE A 37 -0.84 -2.33 4.74
C PHE A 37 -0.43 -1.84 3.36
N ILE A 38 -1.32 -1.16 2.61
CA ILE A 38 -0.98 -0.57 1.30
C ILE A 38 0.13 0.47 1.47
N GLU A 39 0.00 1.38 2.45
CA GLU A 39 1.01 2.41 2.70
C GLU A 39 2.37 1.81 3.06
N TRP A 40 2.37 0.77 3.92
CA TRP A 40 3.58 0.03 4.26
C TRP A 40 4.20 -0.67 3.05
N ALA A 41 3.39 -1.37 2.25
CA ALA A 41 3.84 -2.09 1.07
C ALA A 41 4.47 -1.14 0.04
N MET A 42 3.85 0.03 -0.19
CA MET A 42 4.38 1.07 -1.08
C MET A 42 5.71 1.61 -0.57
N ARG A 43 5.87 1.85 0.74
CA ARG A 43 7.15 2.28 1.33
C ARG A 43 8.24 1.23 1.13
N CYS A 44 7.92 -0.06 1.32
CA CYS A 44 8.85 -1.16 1.07
C CYS A 44 9.29 -1.20 -0.39
N TYR A 45 8.35 -1.09 -1.33
CA TYR A 45 8.63 -1.09 -2.77
C TYR A 45 9.52 0.08 -3.21
N VAL A 46 9.22 1.31 -2.75
CA VAL A 46 10.06 2.49 -3.07
C VAL A 46 11.48 2.32 -2.53
N LYS A 47 11.63 1.75 -1.32
CA LYS A 47 12.94 1.48 -0.73
C LYS A 47 13.73 0.43 -1.52
N SER A 48 13.10 -0.67 -1.93
CA SER A 48 13.77 -1.70 -2.73
C SER A 48 14.18 -1.16 -4.10
N MET A 49 13.34 -0.33 -4.72
CA MET A 49 13.67 0.25 -6.03
C MET A 49 14.89 1.18 -5.97
N ARG A 50 14.96 2.06 -4.98
CA ARG A 50 16.15 2.90 -4.77
C ARG A 50 17.43 2.08 -4.55
N ALA A 51 17.34 0.96 -3.84
CA ALA A 51 18.48 0.09 -3.63
C ALA A 51 18.93 -0.61 -4.92
N GLU A 52 17.98 -1.04 -5.76
CA GLU A 52 18.30 -1.61 -7.07
C GLU A 52 18.93 -0.60 -8.03
N GLU A 53 18.41 0.64 -8.07
CA GLU A 53 18.98 1.73 -8.87
C GLU A 53 20.42 2.03 -8.46
N GLN A 54 20.69 2.11 -7.15
CA GLN A 54 22.05 2.30 -6.63
C GLN A 54 22.98 1.13 -6.96
N LYS A 55 22.48 -0.10 -7.02
CA LYS A 55 23.26 -1.28 -7.41
C LYS A 55 23.58 -1.27 -8.91
N ARG A 56 22.66 -0.81 -9.76
CA ARG A 56 22.86 -0.72 -11.22
C ARG A 56 23.79 0.42 -11.62
N ALA A 57 23.92 1.45 -10.79
CA ALA A 57 24.80 2.60 -11.03
C ALA A 57 26.26 2.40 -10.58
N LYS A 58 26.58 1.28 -9.90
CA LYS A 58 27.93 0.89 -9.48
C LYS A 58 28.48 -0.21 -10.38
#